data_AF-A0A087N297-F1
#
_entry.id   AF-A0A087N297-F1
#
_cell.length_a   1.000
_cell.length_b   1.000
_cell.length_c   1.000
_cell.angle_alpha   90.00
_cell.angle_beta   90.00
_cell.angle_gamma   90.00
#
_symmetry.space_group_name_H-M   'P 1'
#
loop_
_entity.id
_entity.type
_entity.pdbx_description
1 polymer ?
#
loop_
_entity_poly.entity_id
_entity_poly.type
_entity_poly.pdbx_seq_one_letter_code
_entity_poly.pdbx_strand_id
1 'polypeptide(L)'
;MTMAANNNKVDVIDYDAIAELPSFKALVKRKNAFLWSVTAIFLIAYITLPILTSYTKILHQPVIGDITAVWLYSAGLFIMTWSLCHLYVAKANSYDKAAQAIIAEYKEGGGRV
;
A
#
# COMPACT_ATOMS: atom_id res chain seq x y z
N MET A 1 -44.37 -19.48 30.20
CA MET A 1 -43.68 -19.30 28.92
C MET A 1 -43.05 -17.92 28.92
N THR A 2 -41.91 -17.75 29.58
CA THR A 2 -41.18 -16.47 29.66
C THR A 2 -40.16 -16.42 28.54
N MET A 3 -40.39 -15.55 27.56
CA MET A 3 -39.41 -15.23 26.53
C MET A 3 -38.32 -14.36 27.15
N ALA A 4 -37.13 -14.94 27.33
CA ALA A 4 -35.94 -14.20 27.68
C ALA A 4 -35.60 -13.26 26.50
N ALA A 5 -35.66 -11.95 26.74
CA ALA A 5 -35.19 -10.96 25.79
C ALA A 5 -33.69 -11.16 25.56
N ASN A 6 -33.34 -11.76 24.43
CA ASN A 6 -31.97 -11.90 23.96
C ASN A 6 -31.42 -10.51 23.63
N ASN A 7 -30.74 -9.90 24.61
CA ASN A 7 -30.04 -8.63 24.46
C ASN A 7 -28.75 -8.84 23.67
N ASN A 8 -28.89 -9.12 22.37
CA ASN A 8 -27.81 -9.03 21.40
C ASN A 8 -27.43 -7.55 21.28
N LYS A 9 -26.63 -7.05 22.23
CA LYS A 9 -25.83 -5.85 22.02
C LYS A 9 -24.85 -6.22 20.92
N VAL A 10 -25.21 -5.89 19.68
CA VAL A 10 -24.26 -5.85 18.59
C VAL A 10 -23.11 -4.99 19.11
N ASP A 11 -21.92 -5.59 19.24
CA ASP A 11 -20.68 -4.92 19.59
C ASP A 11 -20.35 -3.97 18.43
N VAL A 12 -21.05 -2.83 18.38
CA VAL A 12 -20.87 -1.82 17.33
C VAL A 12 -19.53 -1.17 17.61
N ILE A 13 -18.52 -1.61 16.85
CA ILE A 13 -17.18 -1.02 16.90
C ILE A 13 -17.29 0.44 16.46
N ASP A 14 -16.91 1.36 17.34
CA ASP A 14 -16.81 2.78 17.02
C ASP A 14 -15.50 3.05 16.26
N TYR A 15 -15.60 3.12 14.94
CA TYR A 15 -14.44 3.37 14.07
C TYR A 15 -13.93 4.81 14.19
N ASP A 16 -14.75 5.76 14.60
CA ASP A 16 -14.32 7.16 14.80
C ASP A 16 -13.44 7.26 16.05
N ALA A 17 -13.81 6.58 17.14
CA ALA A 17 -12.97 6.47 18.33
C ALA A 17 -11.63 5.77 18.03
N ILE A 18 -11.64 4.71 17.21
CA ILE A 18 -10.40 4.05 16.76
C ILE A 18 -9.55 4.97 15.89
N ALA A 19 -10.16 5.80 15.04
CA ALA A 19 -9.43 6.74 14.18
C ALA A 19 -8.67 7.81 14.99
N GLU A 20 -9.19 8.15 16.18
CA GLU A 20 -8.55 9.09 17.09
C GLU A 20 -7.36 8.50 17.85
N LEU A 21 -7.27 7.17 17.96
CA LEU A 21 -6.19 6.49 18.67
C LEU A 21 -4.80 6.87 18.15
N PRO A 22 -3.83 7.15 19.04
CA PRO A 22 -2.46 7.45 18.65
C PRO A 22 -1.80 6.26 17.93
N SER A 23 -2.14 5.02 18.29
CA SER A 23 -1.66 3.80 17.65
C SER A 23 -2.16 3.69 16.19
N PHE A 24 -3.43 4.04 15.93
CA PHE A 24 -4.00 4.09 14.59
C PHE A 24 -3.37 5.20 13.73
N LYS A 25 -3.26 6.42 14.25
CA LYS A 25 -2.61 7.53 13.54
C LYS A 25 -1.15 7.20 13.17
N ALA A 26 -0.41 6.54 14.08
CA ALA A 26 0.95 6.08 13.81
C ALA A 26 0.99 5.02 12.70
N LEU A 27 0.04 4.07 12.68
CA LEU A 27 -0.10 3.06 11.63
C LEU A 27 -0.36 3.71 10.27
N VAL A 28 -1.31 4.65 10.19
CA VAL A 28 -1.65 5.38 8.96
C VAL A 28 -0.42 6.17 8.45
N LYS A 29 0.30 6.86 9.34
CA LYS A 29 1.52 7.59 8.96
C LYS A 29 2.58 6.67 8.36
N ARG A 30 2.82 5.50 8.95
CA ARG A 30 3.77 4.50 8.44
C ARG A 30 3.33 3.92 7.09
N LYS A 31 2.04 3.62 6.92
CA LYS A 31 1.47 3.14 5.65
C LYS A 31 1.64 4.19 4.55
N ASN A 32 1.26 5.43 4.84
CA ASN A 32 1.32 6.52 3.87
C ASN A 32 2.75 6.84 3.46
N ALA A 33 3.71 6.85 4.39
CA ALA A 33 5.12 7.06 4.06
C ALA A 33 5.63 5.98 3.09
N PHE A 34 5.32 4.71 3.36
CA PHE A 34 5.69 3.61 2.48
C PHE A 34 5.05 3.74 1.09
N LEU A 35 3.74 4.02 1.02
CA LEU A 35 3.03 4.23 -0.24
C LEU A 35 3.63 5.39 -1.04
N TRP A 36 3.91 6.52 -0.39
CA TRP A 36 4.55 7.66 -1.03
C TRP A 36 5.92 7.32 -1.60
N SER A 37 6.74 6.55 -0.87
CA SER A 37 8.03 6.09 -1.38
C SER A 37 7.89 5.19 -2.62
N VAL A 38 6.96 4.22 -2.58
CA VAL A 38 6.69 3.32 -3.72
C VAL A 38 6.20 4.11 -4.93
N THR A 39 5.25 5.02 -4.73
CA THR A 39 4.72 5.89 -5.78
C THR A 39 5.81 6.78 -6.38
N ALA A 40 6.69 7.35 -5.55
CA ALA A 40 7.79 8.18 -6.04
C ALA A 40 8.75 7.37 -6.93
N ILE A 41 9.13 6.16 -6.51
CA ILE A 41 9.99 5.26 -7.32
C ILE A 41 9.31 4.95 -8.66
N PHE A 42 8.02 4.57 -8.63
CA PHE A 42 7.25 4.29 -9.83
C PHE A 42 7.19 5.50 -10.77
N LEU A 43 6.88 6.69 -10.24
CA LEU A 43 6.80 7.91 -11.04
C LEU A 43 8.14 8.30 -11.65
N ILE A 44 9.23 8.19 -10.89
CA ILE A 44 10.58 8.46 -11.40
C ILE A 44 10.88 7.52 -12.57
N ALA A 45 10.68 6.21 -12.40
CA ALA A 45 10.93 5.23 -13.46
C ALA A 45 10.01 5.49 -14.68
N TYR A 46 8.73 5.74 -14.45
CA TYR A 46 7.76 5.99 -15.52
C TYR A 46 8.09 7.25 -16.33
N ILE A 47 8.41 8.36 -15.67
CA ILE A 47 8.71 9.65 -16.32
C ILE A 47 10.12 9.65 -16.93
N THR A 48 11.04 8.85 -16.40
CA THR A 48 12.39 8.68 -16.97
C THR A 48 12.31 8.19 -18.42
N LEU A 49 11.40 7.27 -18.74
CA LEU A 49 11.25 6.74 -20.10
C LEU A 49 10.98 7.81 -21.19
N PRO A 50 9.93 8.65 -21.11
CA PRO A 50 9.68 9.69 -22.09
C PRO A 50 10.76 10.77 -22.10
N ILE A 51 11.37 11.10 -20.95
CA ILE A 51 12.50 12.04 -20.90
C ILE A 51 13.68 11.48 -21.69
N LEU A 52 14.10 10.25 -21.42
CA LEU A 52 15.21 9.62 -22.12
C LEU A 52 14.90 9.44 -23.61
N THR A 53 13.66 9.13 -23.95
CA THR A 53 13.23 8.98 -25.35
C THR A 53 13.24 10.33 -26.10
N SER A 54 12.82 11.42 -25.46
CA SER A 54 12.74 12.74 -26.10
C SER A 54 14.08 13.47 -26.17
N TYR A 55 14.95 13.28 -25.18
CA TYR A 55 16.18 14.07 -25.04
C TYR A 55 17.46 13.29 -25.37
N THR A 56 17.39 11.97 -25.54
CA THR A 56 18.55 11.13 -25.85
C THR A 56 18.28 10.16 -27.00
N LYS A 57 19.34 9.76 -27.71
CA LYS A 57 19.26 8.71 -28.75
C LYS A 57 19.62 7.31 -28.23
N ILE A 58 19.95 7.19 -26.94
CA ILE A 58 20.41 5.93 -26.32
C ILE A 58 19.33 4.85 -26.43
N LEU A 59 18.07 5.22 -26.17
CA LEU A 59 16.96 4.26 -26.21
C LEU A 59 16.60 3.78 -27.62
N HIS A 60 16.93 4.57 -28.64
CA HIS A 60 16.69 4.23 -30.04
C HIS A 60 17.77 3.33 -30.63
N GLN A 61 18.87 3.09 -29.91
CA GLN A 61 19.91 2.19 -30.37
C GLN A 61 19.38 0.75 -30.41
N PRO A 62 19.60 0.02 -31.51
CA PRO A 62 19.27 -1.39 -31.60
C PRO A 62 20.14 -2.19 -30.62
N VAL A 63 19.51 -3.08 -29.85
CA VAL A 63 20.19 -3.97 -28.90
C VAL A 63 20.28 -5.38 -29.50
N ILE A 64 19.19 -5.88 -30.07
CA ILE A 64 19.12 -7.19 -30.75
C ILE A 64 18.22 -7.04 -32.00
N GLY A 65 18.81 -7.03 -33.19
CA GLY A 65 18.08 -6.77 -34.44
C GLY A 65 17.35 -5.42 -34.39
N ASP A 66 16.05 -5.41 -34.71
CA ASP A 66 15.19 -4.21 -34.68
C ASP A 66 14.69 -3.85 -33.27
N ILE A 67 15.03 -4.65 -32.24
CA ILE A 67 14.63 -4.37 -30.86
C ILE A 67 15.53 -3.28 -30.29
N THR A 68 14.96 -2.10 -30.06
CA THR A 68 15.64 -0.97 -29.45
C THR A 68 15.67 -1.07 -27.92
N ALA A 69 16.55 -0.29 -27.29
CA ALA A 69 16.64 -0.21 -25.83
C ALA A 69 15.34 0.29 -25.14
N VAL A 70 14.41 0.93 -25.87
CA VAL A 70 13.04 1.24 -25.37
C VAL A 70 12.32 -0.02 -24.90
N TRP A 71 12.40 -1.10 -25.68
CA TRP A 71 11.72 -2.35 -25.36
C TRP A 71 12.31 -3.02 -24.11
N LEU A 72 13.64 -2.95 -23.96
CA LEU A 72 14.31 -3.47 -22.77
C LEU A 72 13.91 -2.69 -21.51
N TYR A 73 13.85 -1.35 -21.59
CA TYR A 73 13.39 -0.53 -20.48
C TYR A 73 11.92 -0.81 -20.14
N SER A 74 11.07 -0.92 -21.16
CA SER A 74 9.64 -1.23 -20.99
C SER A 74 9.44 -2.58 -20.31
N ALA A 75 10.19 -3.61 -20.72
CA ALA A 75 10.19 -4.91 -20.06
C ALA A 75 10.66 -4.81 -18.59
N GLY A 76 11.67 -3.98 -18.31
CA GLY A 76 12.11 -3.67 -16.95
C GLY A 76 11.02 -3.01 -16.09
N LEU A 77 10.20 -2.11 -16.66
CA LEU A 77 9.07 -1.49 -15.95
C LEU A 77 8.01 -2.53 -15.54
N PHE A 78 7.77 -3.56 -16.34
CA PHE A 78 6.87 -4.66 -15.96
C PHE A 78 7.41 -5.42 -14.75
N ILE A 79 8.68 -5.80 -14.78
CA ILE A 79 9.35 -6.51 -13.68
C ILE A 79 9.33 -5.65 -12.41
N MET A 80 9.64 -4.36 -12.52
CA MET A 80 9.55 -3.40 -11.42
C MET A 80 8.13 -3.37 -10.84
N THR A 81 7.09 -3.27 -11.68
CA THR A 81 5.69 -3.19 -11.23
C THR A 81 5.28 -4.45 -10.46
N TRP A 82 5.61 -5.63 -10.98
CA TRP A 82 5.34 -6.88 -10.25
C TRP A 82 6.10 -6.95 -8.93
N SER A 83 7.36 -6.51 -8.92
CA SER A 83 8.17 -6.45 -7.70
C SER A 83 7.53 -5.53 -6.65
N LEU A 84 7.10 -4.33 -7.05
CA LEU A 84 6.42 -3.38 -6.18
C LEU A 84 5.08 -3.94 -5.68
N CYS A 85 4.32 -4.62 -6.53
CA CYS A 85 3.07 -5.27 -6.14
C CYS A 85 3.32 -6.35 -5.08
N HIS A 86 4.30 -7.23 -5.30
CA HIS A 86 4.61 -8.31 -4.37
C HIS A 86 5.13 -7.77 -3.03
N LEU A 87 6.02 -6.77 -3.09
CA LEU A 87 6.55 -6.08 -1.91
C LEU A 87 5.44 -5.36 -1.15
N TYR A 88 4.52 -4.70 -1.85
CA TYR A 88 3.34 -4.07 -1.26
C TYR A 88 2.48 -5.09 -0.52
N VAL A 89 2.13 -6.24 -1.13
CA VAL A 89 1.32 -7.28 -0.49
C VAL A 89 2.00 -7.81 0.77
N ALA A 90 3.30 -8.11 0.69
CA ALA A 90 4.07 -8.56 1.85
C ALA A 90 4.04 -7.54 2.99
N LYS A 91 4.10 -6.24 2.67
CA LYS A 91 4.02 -5.17 3.66
C LYS A 91 2.59 -4.95 4.18
N ALA A 92 1.57 -5.08 3.32
CA ALA A 92 0.17 -4.94 3.67
C ALA A 92 -0.25 -5.95 4.76
N ASN A 93 0.20 -7.20 4.64
CA ASN A 93 -0.02 -8.23 5.66
C ASN A 93 0.49 -7.82 7.05
N SER A 94 1.57 -7.03 7.12
CA SER A 94 2.07 -6.48 8.40
C SER A 94 1.18 -5.37 8.94
N TYR A 95 0.57 -4.55 8.08
CA TYR A 95 -0.36 -3.51 8.50
C TYR A 95 -1.68 -4.10 8.98
N ASP A 96 -2.17 -5.16 8.35
CA ASP A 96 -3.39 -5.86 8.76
C ASP A 96 -3.25 -6.44 10.17
N LYS A 97 -2.10 -7.06 10.48
CA LYS A 97 -1.78 -7.53 11.84
C LYS A 97 -1.77 -6.39 12.86
N ALA A 98 -1.19 -5.24 12.49
CA ALA A 98 -1.17 -4.08 13.38
C ALA A 98 -2.58 -3.50 13.61
N ALA A 99 -3.43 -3.48 12.58
CA ALA A 99 -4.81 -3.05 12.70
C ALA A 99 -5.62 -3.96 13.64
N GLN A 100 -5.43 -5.28 13.54
CA GLN A 100 -6.06 -6.24 14.46
C GLN A 100 -5.64 -6.00 15.93
N ALA A 101 -4.36 -5.71 16.16
CA ALA A 101 -3.87 -5.38 17.50
C ALA A 101 -4.51 -4.10 18.07
N ILE A 102 -4.72 -3.07 17.23
CA ILE A 102 -5.40 -1.82 17.64
C ILE A 102 -6.88 -2.07 17.96
N ILE A 103 -7.55 -2.93 17.20
CA ILE A 103 -8.93 -3.31 17.50
C ILE A 103 -9.02 -4.07 18.83
N ALA A 104 -8.04 -4.94 19.12
CA ALA A 104 -7.95 -5.62 20.41
C ALA A 104 -7.72 -4.64 21.56
N GLU A 105 -6.78 -3.69 21.40
CA GLU A 105 -6.51 -2.59 22.35
C GLU A 105 -7.79 -1.80 22.67
N TYR A 106 -8.55 -1.42 21.64
CA TYR A 106 -9.82 -0.70 21.81
C TYR A 106 -10.86 -1.50 22.60
N LYS A 107 -10.96 -2.81 22.35
CA LYS A 107 -11.90 -3.70 23.06
C LYS A 107 -11.50 -3.91 24.53
N GLU A 108 -10.21 -4.07 24.80
CA GLU A 108 -9.68 -4.21 26.17
C GLU A 108 -9.83 -2.92 26.99
N GLY A 109 -9.72 -1.75 26.35
CA GLY A 109 -9.97 -0.43 26.95
C GLY A 109 -11.45 -0.11 27.20
N GLY A 110 -12.37 -1.05 26.99
CA GLY A 110 -13.81 -0.87 27.24
C GLY A 110 -14.54 -0.01 26.20
N GLY A 111 -13.97 0.14 25.00
CA GLY A 111 -14.58 0.90 23.90
C GLY A 111 -14.72 2.41 24.15
N ARG A 112 -14.03 2.94 25.17
CA ARG A 112 -14.09 4.33 25.61
C ARG A 112 -12.70 4.80 26.03
N VAL A 113 -11.92 5.30 25.06
CA VAL A 113 -10.71 6.09 25.28
C VAL A 113 -10.87 7.43 24.61
#